data_AF-A0A357ZV84-F1
#
_entry.id   AF-A0A357ZV84-F1
#
_cell.length_a   1.000
_cell.length_b   1.000
_cell.length_c   1.000
_cell.angle_alpha   90.00
_cell.angle_beta   90.00
_cell.angle_gamma   90.00
#
_symmetry.space_group_name_H-M   'P 1'
#
loop_
_entity.id
_entity.type
_entity.pdbx_description
1 polymer ?
#
loop_
_entity_poly.entity_id
_entity_poly.type
_entity_poly.pdbx_seq_one_letter_code
_entity_poly.pdbx_strand_id
1 'polypeptide(L)'
;SVYRYFEDRDDLVRAIIAHKQLKILPLFHIENIGKGDLDSRLSRLVDSRLRVYEAVGATARAMAIKASSDPVIHEQIQFRKSVFREQVENNFRQEFGRMTSPQRNNSLNAIDALTQLDALDRFHVDLQLSLNETRELLIASIQALLTIAS
;
A
#
# COMPACT_ATOMS: atom_id res chain seq x y z
N SER A 1 -29.77 -18.96 16.10
CA SER A 1 -29.81 -17.88 15.09
C SER A 1 -28.67 -16.93 15.39
N VAL A 2 -27.75 -16.74 14.44
CA VAL A 2 -26.54 -15.87 14.59
C VAL A 2 -26.92 -14.38 14.75
N TYR A 3 -28.19 -14.04 14.53
CA TYR A 3 -28.77 -12.70 14.67
C TYR A 3 -29.00 -12.23 16.11
N ARG A 4 -28.70 -13.03 17.15
CA ARG A 4 -29.07 -12.70 18.55
C ARG A 4 -27.95 -12.02 19.36
N TYR A 5 -26.79 -11.74 18.75
CA TYR A 5 -25.62 -11.19 19.45
C TYR A 5 -25.03 -9.90 18.84
N PHE A 6 -25.70 -9.30 17.85
CA PHE A 6 -25.27 -8.02 17.28
C PHE A 6 -26.47 -7.08 17.32
N GLU A 7 -26.40 -6.05 18.16
CA GLU A 7 -27.50 -5.09 18.35
C GLU A 7 -27.77 -4.25 17.09
N ASP A 8 -26.83 -4.16 16.16
CA ASP A 8 -27.05 -3.56 14.83
C ASP A 8 -26.35 -4.33 13.71
N ARG A 9 -26.99 -4.39 12.53
CA ARG A 9 -26.44 -4.96 11.29
C ARG A 9 -25.05 -4.40 10.95
N ASP A 10 -24.80 -3.17 11.35
CA ASP A 10 -23.52 -2.47 11.15
C ASP A 10 -22.40 -3.05 12.02
N ASP A 11 -22.68 -3.51 13.24
CA ASP A 11 -21.69 -4.16 14.11
C ASP A 11 -21.25 -5.53 13.59
N LEU A 12 -22.18 -6.28 12.99
CA LEU A 12 -21.86 -7.52 12.30
C LEU A 12 -20.98 -7.25 11.07
N VAL A 13 -21.29 -6.22 10.28
CA VAL A 13 -20.47 -5.81 9.14
C VAL A 13 -19.08 -5.35 9.59
N ARG A 14 -19.00 -4.55 10.66
CA ARG A 14 -17.73 -4.13 11.30
C ARG A 14 -16.89 -5.32 11.75
N ALA A 15 -17.49 -6.27 12.47
CA ALA A 15 -16.80 -7.47 12.96
C ALA A 15 -16.32 -8.36 11.80
N ILE A 16 -17.10 -8.47 10.72
CA ILE A 16 -16.71 -9.22 9.51
C ILE A 16 -15.55 -8.52 8.78
N ILE A 17 -15.58 -7.18 8.66
CA ILE A 17 -14.50 -6.41 8.04
C ILE A 17 -13.21 -6.55 8.87
N ALA A 18 -13.28 -6.35 10.19
CA ALA A 18 -12.15 -6.52 11.10
C ALA A 18 -11.60 -7.96 11.07
N HIS A 19 -12.46 -8.98 11.05
CA HIS A 19 -12.03 -10.37 10.94
C HIS A 19 -11.37 -10.68 9.59
N LYS A 20 -11.90 -10.14 8.48
CA LYS A 20 -11.28 -10.29 7.15
C LYS A 20 -9.94 -9.57 7.06
N GLN A 21 -9.80 -8.42 7.72
CA GLN A 21 -8.56 -7.68 7.78
C GLN A 21 -7.45 -8.46 8.49
N LEU A 22 -7.74 -9.14 9.60
CA LEU A 22 -6.75 -9.99 10.29
C LEU A 22 -6.11 -11.04 9.36
N LYS A 23 -6.84 -11.50 8.33
CA LYS A 23 -6.31 -12.44 7.33
C LYS A 23 -5.40 -11.78 6.29
N ILE A 24 -5.55 -10.48 6.08
CA ILE A 24 -4.78 -9.69 5.09
C ILE A 24 -3.50 -9.12 5.72
N LEU A 25 -3.47 -8.86 7.03
CA LEU A 25 -2.30 -8.32 7.72
C LEU A 25 -0.98 -9.08 7.44
N PRO A 26 -0.96 -10.44 7.38
CA PRO A 26 0.26 -11.16 7.02
C PRO A 26 0.80 -10.82 5.63
N LEU A 27 -0.06 -10.42 4.68
CA LEU A 27 0.37 -10.00 3.34
C LEU A 27 1.12 -8.66 3.35
N PHE A 28 0.98 -7.86 4.41
CA PHE A 28 1.70 -6.61 4.56
C PHE A 28 3.13 -6.84 5.03
N HIS A 29 3.48 -8.03 5.52
CA HIS A 29 4.84 -8.30 5.96
C HIS A 29 5.81 -8.33 4.77
N ILE A 30 6.88 -7.54 4.88
CA ILE A 30 8.01 -7.55 3.95
C ILE A 30 9.21 -8.10 4.71
N GLU A 31 9.63 -9.30 4.34
CA GLU A 31 10.81 -9.91 4.93
C GLU A 31 12.06 -9.08 4.62
N ASN A 32 12.94 -8.89 5.62
CA ASN A 32 14.20 -8.17 5.47
C ASN A 32 14.02 -6.75 4.89
N ILE A 33 12.96 -6.05 5.30
CA ILE A 33 12.72 -4.65 4.92
C ILE A 33 13.95 -3.78 5.26
N GLY A 34 14.38 -2.95 4.30
CA GLY A 34 15.54 -2.08 4.48
C GLY A 34 16.91 -2.76 4.52
N LYS A 35 17.00 -4.10 4.35
CA LYS A 35 18.26 -4.85 4.35
C LYS A 35 18.70 -5.26 2.94
N GLY A 36 20.00 -5.34 2.68
CA GLY A 36 20.56 -5.73 1.38
C GLY A 36 20.68 -4.56 0.39
N ASP A 37 21.09 -4.88 -0.84
CA ASP A 37 21.27 -3.91 -1.91
C ASP A 37 19.95 -3.25 -2.34
N LEU A 38 20.06 -2.14 -3.08
CA LEU A 38 18.91 -1.33 -3.48
C LEU A 38 17.95 -2.10 -4.41
N ASP A 39 18.46 -2.85 -5.38
CA ASP A 39 17.64 -3.55 -6.38
C ASP A 39 16.82 -4.65 -5.72
N SER A 40 17.41 -5.39 -4.78
CA SER A 40 16.73 -6.39 -3.97
C SER A 40 15.63 -5.76 -3.10
N ARG A 41 15.90 -4.60 -2.48
CA ARG A 41 14.91 -3.88 -1.66
C ARG A 41 13.77 -3.29 -2.49
N LEU A 42 14.07 -2.78 -3.68
CA LEU A 42 13.07 -2.29 -4.65
C LEU A 42 12.14 -3.43 -5.05
N SER A 43 12.71 -4.54 -5.50
CA SER A 43 11.95 -5.72 -5.92
C SER A 43 11.04 -6.21 -4.80
N ARG A 44 11.55 -6.42 -3.57
CA ARG A 44 10.73 -6.91 -2.45
C ARG A 44 9.58 -5.97 -2.09
N LEU A 45 9.81 -4.65 -2.11
CA LEU A 45 8.75 -3.67 -1.83
C LEU A 45 7.67 -3.73 -2.91
N VAL A 46 8.06 -3.67 -4.18
CA VAL A 46 7.12 -3.67 -5.31
C VAL A 46 6.35 -4.99 -5.37
N ASP A 47 7.03 -6.12 -5.24
CA ASP A 47 6.42 -7.45 -5.27
C ASP A 47 5.45 -7.65 -4.10
N SER A 48 5.75 -7.10 -2.92
CA SER A 48 4.80 -7.06 -1.79
C SER A 48 3.54 -6.27 -2.12
N ARG A 49 3.69 -5.08 -2.72
CA ARG A 49 2.55 -4.24 -3.12
C ARG A 49 1.65 -4.92 -4.14
N LEU A 50 2.24 -5.54 -5.16
CA LEU A 50 1.51 -6.26 -6.19
C LEU A 50 0.79 -7.49 -5.62
N ARG A 51 1.42 -8.24 -4.70
CA ARG A 51 0.78 -9.37 -4.01
C ARG A 51 -0.43 -8.94 -3.19
N VAL A 52 -0.34 -7.81 -2.47
CA VAL A 52 -1.50 -7.27 -1.75
C VAL A 52 -2.58 -6.85 -2.73
N TYR A 53 -2.22 -6.13 -3.79
CA TYR A 53 -3.19 -5.67 -4.79
C TYR A 53 -3.89 -6.82 -5.51
N GLU A 54 -3.19 -7.88 -5.88
CA GLU A 54 -3.80 -9.09 -6.45
C GLU A 54 -4.81 -9.73 -5.49
N ALA A 55 -4.48 -9.79 -4.19
CA ALA A 55 -5.34 -10.39 -3.19
C ALA A 55 -6.59 -9.55 -2.87
N VAL A 56 -6.48 -8.21 -2.87
CA VAL A 56 -7.56 -7.34 -2.34
C VAL A 56 -7.98 -6.18 -3.24
N GLY A 57 -7.38 -5.99 -4.41
CA GLY A 57 -7.54 -4.80 -5.26
C GLY A 57 -8.99 -4.47 -5.59
N ALA A 58 -9.75 -5.44 -6.09
CA ALA A 58 -11.18 -5.25 -6.39
C ALA A 58 -12.00 -4.88 -5.15
N THR A 59 -11.69 -5.47 -3.98
CA THR A 59 -12.37 -5.14 -2.72
C THR A 59 -11.96 -3.75 -2.23
N ALA A 60 -10.66 -3.40 -2.35
CA ALA A 60 -10.13 -2.10 -1.98
C ALA A 60 -10.78 -0.97 -2.79
N ARG A 61 -10.93 -1.16 -4.11
CA ARG A 61 -11.65 -0.23 -5.00
C ARG A 61 -13.10 -0.03 -4.56
N ALA A 62 -13.83 -1.12 -4.29
CA ALA A 62 -15.21 -1.03 -3.81
C ALA A 62 -15.33 -0.33 -2.44
N MET A 63 -14.37 -0.54 -1.54
CA MET A 63 -14.29 0.14 -0.25
C MET A 63 -13.98 1.63 -0.40
N ALA A 64 -13.11 2.01 -1.33
CA ALA A 64 -12.76 3.42 -1.57
C ALA A 64 -13.99 4.27 -1.93
N ILE A 65 -14.92 3.73 -2.73
CA ILE A 65 -16.17 4.41 -3.09
C ILE A 65 -17.04 4.71 -1.84
N LYS A 66 -17.00 3.83 -0.83
CA LYS A 66 -17.80 3.95 0.40
C LYS A 66 -17.11 4.74 1.50
N ALA A 67 -15.82 5.04 1.36
CA ALA A 67 -15.00 5.62 2.42
C ALA A 67 -15.45 7.03 2.85
N SER A 68 -16.18 7.76 1.99
CA SER A 68 -16.70 9.09 2.33
C SER A 68 -17.96 9.04 3.20
N SER A 69 -18.68 7.91 3.21
CA SER A 69 -19.94 7.74 3.94
C SER A 69 -19.87 6.71 5.07
N ASP A 70 -18.77 5.97 5.19
CA ASP A 70 -18.52 4.99 6.25
C ASP A 70 -17.18 5.29 6.97
N PRO A 71 -17.23 5.85 8.20
CA PRO A 71 -16.03 6.18 8.97
C PRO A 71 -15.12 4.99 9.28
N VAL A 72 -15.67 3.78 9.43
CA VAL A 72 -14.87 2.60 9.74
C VAL A 72 -14.06 2.16 8.53
N ILE A 73 -14.69 2.18 7.35
CA ILE A 73 -13.97 1.94 6.09
C ILE A 73 -12.89 3.00 5.88
N HIS A 74 -13.18 4.26 6.22
CA HIS A 74 -12.21 5.34 6.15
C HIS A 74 -10.98 5.07 7.03
N GLU A 75 -11.19 4.82 8.32
CA GLU A 75 -10.12 4.51 9.29
C GLU A 75 -9.28 3.32 8.81
N GLN A 76 -9.93 2.31 8.24
CA GLN A 76 -9.24 1.13 7.73
C GLN A 76 -8.34 1.44 6.53
N ILE A 77 -8.78 2.30 5.63
CA ILE A 77 -7.97 2.77 4.51
C ILE A 77 -6.78 3.59 5.04
N GLN A 78 -6.99 4.46 6.05
CA GLN A 78 -5.90 5.24 6.64
C GLN A 78 -4.86 4.36 7.34
N PHE A 79 -5.29 3.34 8.09
CA PHE A 79 -4.39 2.38 8.72
C PHE A 79 -3.51 1.66 7.69
N ARG A 80 -4.09 1.18 6.58
CA ARG A 80 -3.29 0.57 5.50
C ARG A 80 -2.30 1.58 4.91
N LYS A 81 -2.75 2.81 4.63
CA LYS A 81 -1.91 3.87 4.06
C LYS A 81 -0.72 4.17 4.98
N SER A 82 -0.94 4.27 6.29
CA SER A 82 0.13 4.52 7.26
C SER A 82 1.15 3.37 7.32
N VAL A 83 0.69 2.11 7.35
CA VAL A 83 1.59 0.94 7.31
C VAL A 83 2.43 0.95 6.02
N PHE A 84 1.81 1.23 4.88
CA PHE A 84 2.52 1.26 3.60
C PHE A 84 3.56 2.38 3.54
N ARG A 85 3.23 3.55 4.09
CA ARG A 85 4.15 4.67 4.18
C ARG A 85 5.34 4.35 5.09
N GLU A 86 5.09 3.81 6.28
CA GLU A 86 6.16 3.42 7.21
C GLU A 86 7.13 2.42 6.57
N GLN A 87 6.61 1.49 5.76
CA GLN A 87 7.43 0.56 5.00
C GLN A 87 8.33 1.26 3.97
N VAL A 88 7.83 2.28 3.27
CA VAL A 88 8.66 3.08 2.35
C VAL A 88 9.78 3.78 3.11
N GLU A 89 9.45 4.45 4.22
CA GLU A 89 10.42 5.14 5.09
C GLU A 89 11.51 4.19 5.60
N ASN A 90 11.11 3.00 6.07
CA ASN A 90 12.02 1.98 6.55
C ASN A 90 12.87 1.37 5.43
N ASN A 91 12.27 1.08 4.28
CA ASN A 91 12.95 0.40 3.19
C ASN A 91 14.04 1.27 2.55
N PHE A 92 13.82 2.58 2.44
CA PHE A 92 14.74 3.52 1.78
C PHE A 92 15.42 4.51 2.71
N ARG A 93 15.48 4.19 4.02
CA ARG A 93 16.11 5.04 5.04
C ARG A 93 17.53 5.46 4.67
N GLN A 94 18.30 4.56 4.06
CA GLN A 94 19.69 4.83 3.66
C GLN A 94 19.78 5.88 2.57
N GLU A 95 18.92 5.80 1.55
CA GLU A 95 18.84 6.77 0.46
C GLU A 95 18.34 8.12 0.96
N PHE A 96 17.25 8.11 1.74
CA PHE A 96 16.68 9.31 2.35
C PHE A 96 17.64 10.03 3.30
N GLY A 97 18.56 9.30 3.95
CA GLY A 97 19.59 9.89 4.80
C GLY A 97 20.63 10.72 4.05
N ARG A 98 20.75 10.56 2.73
CA ARG A 98 21.69 11.31 1.87
C ARG A 98 21.05 12.54 1.21
N MET A 99 19.74 12.72 1.36
CA MET A 99 18.97 13.79 0.73
C MET A 99 18.83 15.00 1.65
N THR A 100 18.68 16.20 1.05
CA THR A 100 18.16 17.36 1.79
C THR A 100 16.72 17.11 2.24
N SER A 101 16.25 17.81 3.29
CA SER A 101 14.87 17.66 3.77
C SER A 101 13.81 17.86 2.68
N PRO A 102 13.90 18.87 1.78
CA PRO A 102 12.94 19.01 0.67
C PRO A 102 12.97 17.84 -0.32
N GLN A 103 14.17 17.38 -0.74
CA GLN A 103 14.31 16.25 -1.66
C GLN A 103 13.74 14.96 -1.05
N ARG A 104 14.06 14.71 0.22
CA ARG A 104 13.54 13.56 0.96
C ARG A 104 12.02 13.57 1.00
N ASN A 105 11.42 14.71 1.37
CA ASN A 105 9.97 14.83 1.50
C ASN A 105 9.28 14.62 0.14
N ASN A 106 9.82 15.19 -0.94
CA ASN A 106 9.29 15.01 -2.29
C ASN A 106 9.36 13.53 -2.72
N SER A 107 10.53 12.91 -2.53
CA SER A 107 10.74 11.51 -2.91
C SER A 107 9.86 10.56 -2.11
N LEU A 108 9.80 10.74 -0.79
CA LEU A 108 8.94 9.95 0.10
C LEU A 108 7.46 10.07 -0.28
N ASN A 109 6.95 11.29 -0.46
CA ASN A 109 5.54 11.50 -0.78
C ASN A 109 5.17 10.93 -2.15
N ALA A 110 6.06 11.04 -3.15
CA ALA A 110 5.85 10.46 -4.47
C ALA A 110 5.87 8.93 -4.43
N ILE A 111 6.88 8.32 -3.79
CA ILE A 111 6.98 6.87 -3.67
C ILE A 111 5.80 6.29 -2.88
N ASP A 112 5.42 6.94 -1.77
CA ASP A 112 4.24 6.59 -1.00
C ASP A 112 2.99 6.56 -1.90
N ALA A 113 2.68 7.67 -2.58
CA ALA A 113 1.51 7.77 -3.45
C ALA A 113 1.50 6.70 -4.57
N LEU A 114 2.63 6.50 -5.26
CA LEU A 114 2.75 5.53 -6.36
C LEU A 114 2.59 4.07 -5.89
N THR A 115 2.88 3.78 -4.63
CA THR A 115 2.81 2.43 -4.06
C THR A 115 1.53 2.17 -3.26
N GLN A 116 0.56 3.09 -3.25
CA GLN A 116 -0.76 2.85 -2.66
C GLN A 116 -1.67 2.03 -3.59
N LEU A 117 -2.63 1.32 -3.00
CA LEU A 117 -3.60 0.52 -3.78
C LEU A 117 -4.40 1.36 -4.77
N ASP A 118 -4.65 2.64 -4.50
CA ASP A 118 -5.36 3.55 -5.40
C ASP A 118 -4.57 3.75 -6.71
N ALA A 119 -3.25 3.88 -6.63
CA ALA A 119 -2.37 4.00 -7.80
C ALA A 119 -2.26 2.68 -8.56
N LEU A 120 -2.12 1.55 -7.84
CA LEU A 120 -2.10 0.22 -8.46
C LEU A 120 -3.40 -0.10 -9.19
N ASP A 121 -4.54 0.31 -8.60
CA ASP A 121 -5.85 0.18 -9.23
C ASP A 121 -5.91 1.00 -10.53
N ARG A 122 -5.46 2.26 -10.50
CA ARG A 122 -5.35 3.08 -11.71
C ARG A 122 -4.45 2.44 -12.78
N PHE A 123 -3.27 1.94 -12.42
CA PHE A 123 -2.36 1.30 -13.38
C PHE A 123 -3.00 0.09 -14.06
N HIS A 124 -3.73 -0.71 -13.28
CA HIS A 124 -4.33 -1.93 -13.79
C HIS A 124 -5.67 -1.70 -14.52
N VAL A 125 -6.53 -0.82 -14.00
CA VAL A 125 -7.90 -0.62 -14.48
C VAL A 125 -7.96 0.46 -15.56
N ASP A 126 -7.36 1.63 -15.30
CA ASP A 126 -7.45 2.77 -16.21
C ASP A 126 -6.40 2.67 -17.32
N LEU A 127 -5.17 2.31 -16.96
CA LEU A 127 -4.05 2.23 -17.91
C LEU A 127 -3.89 0.83 -18.51
N GLN A 128 -4.66 -0.16 -18.03
CA GLN A 128 -4.66 -1.54 -18.53
C GLN A 128 -3.29 -2.22 -18.52
N LEU A 129 -2.41 -1.81 -17.60
CA LEU A 129 -1.11 -2.44 -17.43
C LEU A 129 -1.27 -3.81 -16.76
N SER A 130 -0.53 -4.79 -17.27
CA SER A 130 -0.30 -6.05 -16.57
C SER A 130 0.44 -5.84 -15.25
N LEU A 131 0.44 -6.86 -14.39
CA LEU A 131 1.21 -6.80 -13.14
C LEU A 131 2.72 -6.66 -13.41
N ASN A 132 3.22 -7.27 -14.49
CA ASN A 132 4.64 -7.14 -14.88
C ASN A 132 4.97 -5.73 -15.37
N GLU A 133 4.15 -5.14 -16.24
CA GLU A 133 4.35 -3.75 -16.68
C GLU A 133 4.25 -2.78 -15.50
N THR A 134 3.32 -3.01 -14.58
CA THR A 134 3.19 -2.22 -13.36
C THR A 134 4.43 -2.37 -12.47
N ARG A 135 4.98 -3.60 -12.36
CA ARG A 135 6.22 -3.88 -11.62
C ARG A 135 7.39 -3.07 -12.18
N GLU A 136 7.60 -3.14 -13.49
CA GLU A 136 8.67 -2.44 -14.19
C GLU A 136 8.52 -0.92 -14.05
N LEU A 137 7.31 -0.40 -14.25
CA LEU A 137 6.99 1.01 -14.05
C LEU A 137 7.34 1.49 -12.63
N LEU A 138 6.94 0.74 -11.61
CA LEU A 138 7.20 1.10 -10.22
C LEU A 138 8.69 1.06 -9.88
N ILE A 139 9.41 0.02 -10.31
CA ILE A 139 10.85 -0.07 -10.10
C ILE A 139 11.55 1.14 -10.73
N ALA A 140 11.30 1.41 -12.01
CA ALA A 140 11.92 2.52 -12.71
C ALA A 140 11.59 3.87 -12.06
N SER A 141 10.33 4.08 -11.68
CA SER A 141 9.87 5.33 -11.05
C SER A 141 10.50 5.56 -9.68
N ILE A 142 10.51 4.53 -8.83
CA ILE A 142 11.10 4.63 -7.48
C ILE A 142 12.61 4.85 -7.60
N GLN A 143 13.28 4.11 -8.49
CA GLN A 143 14.72 4.25 -8.72
C GLN A 143 15.08 5.67 -9.20
N ALA A 144 14.28 6.25 -10.12
CA ALA A 144 14.45 7.64 -10.53
C ALA A 144 14.27 8.62 -9.37
N LEU A 145 13.21 8.45 -8.56
CA LEU A 145 12.91 9.30 -7.40
C LEU A 145 14.01 9.25 -6.34
N LEU A 146 14.64 8.09 -6.14
CA LEU A 146 15.77 7.94 -5.22
C LEU A 146 17.07 8.59 -5.75
N THR A 147 17.16 8.81 -7.07
CA THR A 147 18.32 9.39 -7.75
C THR A 147 18.24 10.93 -7.90
N ILE A 148 17.14 11.58 -7.49
CA ILE A 148 16.96 13.06 -7.51
C ILE A 148 18.00 13.82 -6.63
N ALA A 149 18.99 13.12 -6.08
CA ALA A 149 20.11 13.64 -5.30
C ALA A 149 21.50 13.30 -5.89
N SER A 150 21.63 13.18 -7.22
CA SER A 150 22.94 13.29 -7.90
C SER A 150 23.17 14.70 -8.41
#